data_AF-M7W9J1-F1
#
_entry.id   AF-M7W9J1-F1
#
_cell.length_a   1.000
_cell.length_b   1.000
_cell.length_c   1.000
_cell.angle_alpha   90.00
_cell.angle_beta   90.00
_cell.angle_gamma   90.00
#
_symmetry.space_group_name_H-M   'P 1'
#
loop_
_entity.id
_entity.type
_entity.pdbx_description
1 polymer ?
#
loop_
_entity_poly.entity_id
_entity_poly.type
_entity_poly.pdbx_seq_one_letter_code
_entity_poly.pdbx_strand_id
1 'polypeptide(L)'
;MSAEKYLDPPHFIQEWESNDESTWPKPPACLGDDETYFSFNRTVKREETDLFPSEILDRTKDVRDQLKQLNHSILVAYLAIISKQMNQPHRYEVITPYVYHLRLLISTMHQALNSYRPYQAKKYYALLFEKQVEHKEKLYEQLKALIDDANNKYKKNFEIPKKSMEEC
;
A
#
# COMPACT_ATOMS: atom_id res chain seq x y z
N MET A 1 -31.63 -13.05 -26.72
CA MET A 1 -30.98 -14.22 -26.11
C MET A 1 -30.27 -13.74 -24.87
N SER A 2 -30.92 -13.84 -23.69
CA SER A 2 -30.29 -13.48 -22.42
C SER A 2 -29.25 -14.54 -22.10
N ALA A 3 -27.97 -14.18 -22.17
CA ALA A 3 -26.93 -15.02 -21.61
C ALA A 3 -27.23 -15.19 -20.11
N GLU A 4 -27.40 -16.43 -19.66
CA GLU A 4 -27.48 -16.76 -18.23
C GLU A 4 -26.27 -16.14 -17.55
N LYS A 5 -26.54 -15.19 -16.65
CA LYS A 5 -25.53 -14.43 -15.94
C LYS A 5 -25.00 -15.30 -14.81
N TYR A 6 -24.27 -16.35 -15.16
CA TYR A 6 -23.55 -17.15 -14.17
C TYR A 6 -22.61 -16.21 -13.42
N LEU A 7 -22.70 -16.25 -12.09
CA LEU A 7 -21.73 -15.57 -11.25
C LEU A 7 -20.41 -16.30 -11.42
N ASP A 8 -19.36 -15.53 -11.66
CA ASP A 8 -18.02 -16.09 -11.65
C ASP A 8 -17.78 -16.77 -10.30
N PRO A 9 -17.08 -17.92 -10.30
CA PRO A 9 -16.74 -18.63 -9.07
C PRO A 9 -16.01 -17.67 -8.11
N PRO A 10 -16.22 -17.83 -6.79
CA PRO A 10 -15.50 -17.03 -5.80
C PRO A 10 -13.98 -17.00 -6.02
N HIS A 11 -13.37 -15.83 -5.89
CA HIS A 11 -11.95 -15.60 -6.21
C HIS A 11 -10.99 -16.52 -5.42
N PHE A 12 -11.35 -16.93 -4.21
CA PHE A 12 -10.52 -17.81 -3.38
C PHE A 12 -10.33 -19.21 -3.98
N ILE A 13 -11.13 -19.61 -4.97
CA ILE A 13 -10.94 -20.89 -5.68
C ILE A 13 -9.58 -20.93 -6.39
N GLN A 14 -9.01 -19.76 -6.75
CA GLN A 14 -7.67 -19.68 -7.33
C GLN A 14 -6.56 -20.09 -6.36
N GLU A 15 -6.82 -20.04 -5.05
CA GLU A 15 -5.86 -20.41 -4.00
C GLU A 15 -5.84 -21.92 -3.74
N TRP A 16 -6.74 -22.68 -4.38
CA TRP A 16 -6.84 -24.13 -4.22
C TRP A 16 -5.95 -24.86 -5.22
N GLU A 17 -4.80 -25.35 -4.75
CA GLU A 17 -3.85 -26.11 -5.59
C GLU A 17 -4.25 -27.58 -5.80
N SER A 18 -5.14 -28.14 -4.95
CA SER A 18 -5.56 -29.55 -4.99
C SER A 18 -7.08 -29.68 -4.88
N ASN A 19 -7.67 -30.66 -5.57
CA ASN A 19 -9.12 -30.92 -5.61
C ASN A 19 -9.65 -31.65 -4.35
N ASP A 20 -8.80 -31.95 -3.37
CA ASP A 20 -9.20 -32.71 -2.18
C ASP A 20 -9.74 -31.77 -1.10
N GLU A 21 -11.08 -31.73 -0.96
CA GLU A 21 -11.81 -30.90 0.01
C GLU A 21 -11.33 -31.08 1.47
N SER A 22 -10.75 -32.23 1.80
CA SER A 22 -10.26 -32.53 3.15
C SER A 22 -9.01 -31.74 3.55
N THR A 23 -8.28 -31.20 2.58
CA THR A 23 -7.03 -30.44 2.81
C THR A 23 -7.33 -28.96 3.01
N TRP A 24 -8.56 -28.52 2.71
CA TRP A 24 -8.89 -27.11 2.68
C TRP A 24 -9.27 -26.61 4.08
N PRO A 25 -8.63 -25.53 4.57
CA PRO A 25 -9.04 -24.94 5.83
C PRO A 25 -10.45 -24.39 5.68
N LYS A 26 -11.40 -24.99 6.41
CA LYS A 26 -12.75 -24.44 6.53
C LYS A 26 -12.65 -23.04 7.17
N PRO A 27 -13.50 -22.08 6.76
CA PRO A 27 -13.51 -20.79 7.41
C PRO A 27 -13.67 -20.99 8.92
N PRO A 28 -12.96 -20.20 9.75
CA PRO A 28 -13.08 -20.32 11.19
C PRO A 28 -14.56 -20.23 11.57
N ALA A 29 -14.95 -21.03 12.57
CA ALA A 29 -16.30 -20.97 13.10
C ALA A 29 -16.65 -19.50 13.41
N CYS A 30 -17.84 -19.09 13.03
CA CYS A 30 -18.31 -17.74 13.29
C CYS A 30 -18.14 -17.47 14.78
N LEU A 31 -17.56 -16.32 15.14
CA LEU A 31 -17.53 -15.92 16.54
C LEU A 31 -19.01 -15.80 16.98
N GLY A 32 -19.45 -16.45 18.06
CA GLY A 32 -20.83 -16.40 18.63
C GLY A 32 -21.85 -17.41 18.09
N ASP A 33 -23.02 -17.46 18.73
CA ASP A 33 -24.11 -18.40 18.39
C ASP A 33 -24.67 -18.15 16.98
N ASP A 34 -25.01 -19.23 16.27
CA ASP A 34 -25.34 -19.28 14.82
C ASP A 34 -26.41 -18.27 14.37
N GLU A 35 -27.32 -17.87 15.26
CA GLU A 35 -28.39 -16.89 14.96
C GLU A 35 -27.87 -15.46 14.78
N THR A 36 -26.67 -15.16 15.28
CA THR A 36 -26.16 -13.78 15.41
C THR A 36 -25.22 -13.38 14.27
N TYR A 37 -24.99 -14.27 13.30
CA TYR A 37 -24.08 -14.05 12.16
C TYR A 37 -24.45 -12.82 11.32
N PHE A 38 -25.74 -12.48 11.22
CA PHE A 38 -26.25 -11.35 10.45
C PHE A 38 -26.41 -10.03 11.25
N SER A 39 -25.94 -9.97 12.50
CA SER A 39 -26.12 -8.76 13.30
C SER A 39 -25.01 -7.73 13.04
N PHE A 40 -25.41 -6.58 12.49
CA PHE A 40 -24.53 -5.46 12.09
C PHE A 40 -23.80 -4.73 13.24
N ASN A 41 -23.77 -5.26 14.47
CA ASN A 41 -23.24 -4.58 15.66
C ASN A 41 -22.23 -5.41 16.49
N ARG A 42 -21.64 -6.47 15.92
CA ARG A 42 -20.62 -7.24 16.64
C ARG A 42 -19.32 -6.45 16.77
N THR A 43 -18.97 -6.05 17.98
CA THR A 43 -17.67 -5.43 18.28
C THR A 43 -16.61 -6.52 18.44
N VAL A 44 -15.96 -6.89 17.34
CA VAL A 44 -14.76 -7.74 17.42
C VAL A 44 -13.63 -6.89 17.99
N LYS A 45 -13.24 -7.17 19.24
CA LYS A 45 -12.02 -6.60 19.81
C LYS A 45 -10.83 -7.32 19.20
N ARG A 46 -10.17 -6.68 18.24
CA ARG A 46 -8.87 -7.14 17.74
C ARG A 46 -7.82 -6.74 18.78
N GLU A 47 -7.11 -7.72 19.32
CA GLU A 47 -5.89 -7.43 20.07
C GLU A 47 -4.84 -6.99 19.06
N GLU A 48 -4.69 -5.67 18.90
CA GLU A 48 -3.58 -5.12 18.16
C GLU A 48 -2.32 -5.27 19.02
N THR A 49 -1.46 -6.22 18.67
CA THR A 49 -0.11 -6.24 19.19
C THR A 49 0.59 -4.99 18.70
N ASP A 50 0.84 -4.07 19.62
CA ASP A 50 1.51 -2.82 19.31
C ASP A 50 2.99 -3.07 19.06
N LEU A 51 3.39 -2.98 17.78
CA LEU A 51 4.77 -3.24 17.35
C LEU A 51 5.67 -1.99 17.45
N PHE A 52 5.16 -0.86 17.93
CA PHE A 52 5.95 0.36 18.03
C PHE A 52 6.85 0.34 19.27
N PRO A 53 8.14 0.69 19.15
CA PRO A 53 9.09 0.65 20.26
C PRO A 53 8.90 1.85 21.20
N SER A 54 7.81 1.86 21.96
CA SER A 54 7.48 2.94 22.91
C SER A 54 8.45 3.07 24.08
N GLU A 55 9.31 2.09 24.30
CA GLU A 55 10.36 2.13 25.32
C GLU A 55 11.47 3.13 24.99
N ILE A 56 11.71 3.38 23.70
CA ILE A 56 12.83 4.20 23.21
C ILE A 56 12.31 5.41 22.42
N LEU A 57 11.18 5.25 21.73
CA LEU A 57 10.59 6.28 20.87
C LEU A 57 9.28 6.82 21.43
N ASP A 58 9.04 8.10 21.18
CA ASP A 58 7.86 8.83 21.63
C ASP A 58 6.85 8.93 20.48
N ARG A 59 5.64 8.42 20.68
CA ARG A 59 4.57 8.44 19.67
C ARG A 59 4.09 9.84 19.32
N THR A 60 4.25 10.79 20.22
CA THR A 60 3.76 12.16 20.03
C THR A 60 4.65 12.96 19.08
N LYS A 61 5.88 12.51 18.85
CA LYS A 61 6.87 13.17 18.01
C LYS A 61 6.88 12.60 16.59
N ASP A 62 7.33 13.40 15.63
CA ASP A 62 7.49 12.92 14.24
C ASP A 62 8.51 11.78 14.20
N VAL A 63 8.07 10.63 13.68
CA VAL A 63 8.90 9.44 13.49
C VAL A 63 10.13 9.74 12.64
N ARG A 64 10.04 10.67 11.69
CA ARG A 64 11.17 11.05 10.82
C ARG A 64 12.32 11.68 11.60
N ASP A 65 12.01 12.54 12.56
CA ASP A 65 13.06 13.20 13.35
C ASP A 65 13.66 12.24 14.37
N GLN A 66 12.85 11.33 14.91
CA GLN A 66 13.33 10.24 15.75
C GLN A 66 14.23 9.26 14.99
N LEU A 67 13.91 8.93 13.74
CA LEU A 67 14.77 8.12 12.88
C LEU A 67 16.12 8.80 12.57
N LYS A 68 16.13 10.13 12.39
CA LYS A 68 17.40 10.89 12.24
C LYS A 68 18.24 10.82 13.51
N GLN A 69 17.62 11.00 14.67
CA GLN A 69 18.29 10.89 15.97
C GLN A 69 18.83 9.47 16.19
N LEU A 70 18.04 8.44 15.91
CA LEU A 70 18.49 7.04 15.97
C LEU A 70 19.67 6.80 15.03
N ASN A 71 19.64 7.31 13.81
CA ASN A 71 20.75 7.16 12.87
C ASN A 71 22.04 7.82 13.39
N HIS A 72 21.94 9.02 13.97
CA HIS A 72 23.06 9.65 14.64
C HIS A 72 23.59 8.80 15.80
N SER A 73 22.70 8.29 16.66
CA SER A 73 23.07 7.41 17.79
C SER A 73 23.73 6.11 17.34
N ILE A 74 23.27 5.51 16.23
CA ILE A 74 23.87 4.31 15.61
C ILE A 74 25.32 4.61 15.18
N LEU A 75 25.55 5.75 14.51
CA LEU A 75 26.89 6.15 14.08
C LEU A 75 27.82 6.39 15.27
N VAL A 76 27.35 7.07 16.31
CA VAL A 76 28.12 7.29 17.54
C VAL A 76 28.46 5.97 18.22
N ALA A 77 27.50 5.05 18.34
CA ALA A 77 27.72 3.72 18.91
C ALA A 77 28.75 2.92 18.09
N TYR A 78 28.69 3.00 16.76
CA TYR A 78 29.65 2.34 15.88
C TYR A 78 31.07 2.91 16.04
N LEU A 79 31.22 4.23 16.10
CA LEU A 79 32.52 4.86 16.35
C LEU A 79 33.08 4.50 17.74
N ALA A 80 32.22 4.36 18.75
CA ALA A 80 32.63 3.90 20.07
C ALA A 80 33.18 2.46 20.03
N ILE A 81 32.57 1.56 19.25
CA ILE A 81 33.07 0.20 19.03
C ILE A 81 34.47 0.24 18.41
N ILE A 82 34.66 1.00 17.33
CA ILE A 82 35.98 1.14 16.66
C ILE A 82 37.03 1.65 17.65
N SER A 83 36.72 2.71 18.39
CA SER A 83 37.63 3.30 19.37
C SER A 83 38.02 2.29 20.46
N LYS A 84 37.07 1.50 20.97
CA LYS A 84 37.36 0.45 21.96
C LYS A 84 38.21 -0.68 21.38
N GLN A 85 37.93 -1.09 20.14
CA GLN A 85 38.68 -2.13 19.46
C GLN A 85 40.13 -1.71 19.14
N MET A 86 40.37 -0.44 18.80
CA MET A 86 41.73 0.09 18.61
C MET A 86 42.54 0.06 19.92
N ASN A 87 41.90 0.37 21.06
CA ASN A 87 42.57 0.43 22.35
C ASN A 87 42.76 -0.95 23.01
N GLN A 88 41.80 -1.87 22.83
CA GLN A 88 41.76 -3.18 23.51
C GLN A 88 41.22 -4.29 22.59
N PRO A 89 41.97 -4.70 21.55
CA PRO A 89 41.47 -5.59 20.50
C PRO A 89 41.10 -7.01 20.99
N HIS A 90 41.70 -7.49 22.08
CA HIS A 90 41.51 -8.86 22.58
C HIS A 90 40.49 -9.00 23.71
N ARG A 91 39.89 -7.89 24.18
CA ARG A 91 38.92 -7.90 25.28
C ARG A 91 37.50 -7.82 24.73
N TYR A 92 37.00 -8.95 24.22
CA TYR A 92 35.64 -9.04 23.70
C TYR A 92 34.58 -8.59 24.71
N GLU A 93 34.76 -8.91 25.99
CA GLU A 93 33.88 -8.50 27.10
C GLU A 93 33.64 -6.99 27.16
N VAL A 94 34.61 -6.17 26.74
CA VAL A 94 34.51 -4.71 26.73
C VAL A 94 33.72 -4.22 25.50
N ILE A 95 33.75 -4.96 24.40
CA ILE A 95 33.12 -4.61 23.12
C ILE A 95 31.67 -5.10 23.08
N THR A 96 31.37 -6.26 23.66
CA THR A 96 30.06 -6.92 23.64
C THR A 96 28.89 -6.02 24.04
N PRO A 97 28.96 -5.20 25.12
CA PRO A 97 27.87 -4.31 25.50
C PRO A 97 27.54 -3.25 24.43
N TYR A 98 28.57 -2.74 23.74
CA TYR A 98 28.39 -1.75 22.67
C TYR A 98 27.78 -2.38 21.42
N VAL A 99 28.17 -3.61 21.09
CA VAL A 99 27.56 -4.38 20.00
C VAL A 99 26.09 -4.68 20.29
N TYR A 100 25.77 -5.05 21.53
CA TYR A 100 24.38 -5.26 21.96
C TYR A 100 23.56 -3.97 21.86
N HIS A 101 24.14 -2.84 22.30
CA HIS A 101 23.52 -1.53 22.17
C HIS A 101 23.26 -1.16 20.70
N LEU A 102 24.22 -1.38 19.81
CA LEU A 102 24.05 -1.15 18.37
C LEU A 102 22.93 -2.02 17.79
N ARG A 103 22.87 -3.30 18.17
CA ARG A 103 21.80 -4.23 17.76
C ARG A 103 20.42 -3.73 18.20
N LEU A 104 20.32 -3.25 19.44
CA LEU A 104 19.08 -2.66 19.98
C LEU A 104 18.65 -1.44 19.15
N LEU A 105 19.56 -0.52 18.87
CA LEU A 105 19.27 0.68 18.07
C LEU A 105 18.77 0.34 16.66
N ILE A 106 19.39 -0.65 16.00
CA ILE A 106 18.99 -1.12 14.67
C ILE A 106 17.60 -1.78 14.72
N SER A 107 17.35 -2.63 15.72
CA SER A 107 16.03 -3.26 15.89
C SER A 107 14.93 -2.22 16.11
N THR A 108 15.22 -1.21 16.94
CA THR A 108 14.31 -0.09 17.23
C THR A 108 14.01 0.69 15.95
N MET A 109 15.05 1.01 15.16
CA MET A 109 14.90 1.70 13.88
C MET A 109 14.03 0.91 12.90
N HIS A 110 14.20 -0.42 12.85
CA HIS A 110 13.38 -1.28 12.00
C HIS A 110 11.90 -1.24 12.39
N GLN A 111 11.59 -1.36 13.68
CA GLN A 111 10.22 -1.28 14.17
C GLN A 111 9.59 0.10 13.90
N ALA A 112 10.34 1.18 14.07
CA ALA A 112 9.89 2.54 13.75
C ALA A 112 9.64 2.76 12.25
N LEU A 113 10.44 2.13 11.38
CA LEU A 113 10.17 2.13 9.94
C LEU A 113 8.91 1.34 9.61
N ASN A 114 8.68 0.21 10.28
CA ASN A 114 7.50 -0.62 10.09
C ASN A 114 6.21 0.11 10.49
N SER A 115 6.24 0.86 11.59
CA SER A 115 5.09 1.68 12.00
C SER A 115 4.79 2.82 11.02
N TYR A 116 5.77 3.27 10.23
CA TYR A 116 5.58 4.30 9.20
C TYR A 116 5.02 3.74 7.87
N ARG A 117 5.08 2.42 7.63
CA ARG A 117 4.61 1.78 6.39
C ARG A 117 3.15 2.08 6.05
N PRO A 118 2.19 2.04 6.99
CA PRO A 118 0.79 2.33 6.66
C PRO A 118 0.60 3.77 6.16
N TYR A 119 1.31 4.73 6.74
CA TYR A 119 1.28 6.12 6.29
C TYR A 119 1.91 6.27 4.89
N GLN A 120 3.02 5.59 4.63
CA GLN A 120 3.64 5.55 3.30
C GLN A 120 2.68 4.96 2.25
N ALA A 121 2.00 3.85 2.55
CA ALA A 121 1.03 3.24 1.65
C ALA A 121 -0.12 4.19 1.32
N LYS A 122 -0.67 4.88 2.32
CA LYS A 122 -1.72 5.91 2.11
C LYS A 122 -1.26 7.02 1.16
N LYS A 123 -0.05 7.54 1.35
CA LYS A 123 0.54 8.55 0.44
C LYS A 123 0.72 8.02 -0.98
N TYR A 124 1.16 6.78 -1.11
CA TYR A 124 1.31 6.13 -2.41
C TYR A 124 -0.05 5.98 -3.12
N TYR A 125 -1.10 5.58 -2.42
CA TYR A 125 -2.45 5.51 -2.98
C TYR A 125 -2.98 6.88 -3.41
N ALA A 126 -2.77 7.92 -2.61
CA ALA A 126 -3.16 9.28 -2.98
C ALA A 126 -2.49 9.70 -4.32
N LEU A 127 -1.17 9.52 -4.42
CA LEU A 127 -0.42 9.80 -5.64
C LEU A 127 -0.89 8.96 -6.84
N LEU A 128 -1.22 7.68 -6.60
CA LEU A 128 -1.74 6.79 -7.64
C LEU A 128 -3.07 7.31 -8.18
N PHE A 129 -3.98 7.73 -7.29
CA PHE A 129 -5.29 8.26 -7.70
C PHE A 129 -5.18 9.60 -8.41
N GLU A 130 -4.29 10.49 -7.96
CA GLU A 130 -3.98 11.74 -8.67
C GLU A 130 -3.56 11.46 -10.12
N LYS A 131 -2.64 10.50 -10.33
CA LYS A 131 -2.21 10.08 -11.67
C LYS A 131 -3.34 9.45 -12.49
N GLN A 132 -4.23 8.68 -11.87
CA GLN A 132 -5.37 8.09 -12.55
C GLN A 132 -6.37 9.16 -13.03
N VAL A 133 -6.60 10.19 -12.22
CA VAL A 133 -7.45 11.33 -12.60
C VAL A 133 -6.82 12.09 -13.76
N GLU A 134 -5.55 12.46 -13.64
CA GLU A 134 -4.81 13.16 -14.71
C GLU A 134 -4.83 12.37 -16.03
N HIS A 135 -4.66 11.05 -15.96
CA HIS A 135 -4.72 10.19 -17.14
C HIS A 135 -6.12 10.19 -17.79
N LYS A 136 -7.18 10.10 -16.97
CA LYS A 136 -8.56 10.12 -17.47
C LYS A 136 -8.92 11.47 -18.10
N GLU A 137 -8.45 12.59 -17.54
CA GLU A 137 -8.64 13.91 -18.10
C GLU A 137 -7.97 14.04 -19.47
N LYS A 138 -6.70 13.61 -19.59
CA LYS A 138 -5.99 13.60 -20.88
C LYS A 138 -6.70 12.74 -21.92
N LEU A 139 -7.21 11.57 -21.54
CA LEU A 139 -7.99 10.72 -22.45
C LEU A 139 -9.28 11.40 -22.89
N TYR A 140 -9.97 12.10 -21.99
CA TYR A 140 -11.17 12.85 -22.32
C TYR A 140 -10.90 13.98 -23.31
N GLU A 141 -9.81 14.73 -23.12
CA GLU A 141 -9.39 15.79 -24.05
C GLU A 141 -9.05 15.23 -25.44
N GLN A 142 -8.32 14.11 -25.49
CA GLN A 142 -8.00 13.41 -26.74
C GLN A 142 -9.27 12.93 -27.44
N LEU A 143 -10.21 12.32 -26.71
CA LEU A 143 -11.47 11.86 -27.26
C LEU A 143 -12.30 13.03 -27.81
N LYS A 144 -12.37 14.14 -27.07
CA LYS A 144 -13.07 15.35 -27.51
C LYS A 144 -12.47 15.90 -28.79
N ALA A 145 -11.14 16.00 -28.88
CA ALA A 145 -10.46 16.45 -30.08
C ALA A 145 -10.73 15.54 -31.29
N LEU A 146 -10.77 14.22 -31.09
CA LEU A 146 -11.12 13.26 -32.16
C LEU A 146 -12.58 13.41 -32.62
N ILE A 147 -13.51 13.62 -31.70
CA ILE A 147 -14.92 13.86 -32.03
C ILE A 147 -15.08 15.17 -32.81
N ASP A 148 -14.41 16.24 -32.39
CA ASP A 148 -14.43 17.53 -33.08
C ASP A 148 -13.84 17.43 -34.49
N ASP A 149 -12.72 16.71 -34.66
CA ASP A 149 -12.13 16.41 -35.98
C ASP A 149 -13.08 15.59 -36.87
N ALA A 150 -13.69 14.53 -36.32
CA ALA A 150 -14.68 13.73 -37.04
C ALA A 150 -15.87 14.59 -37.48
N ASN A 151 -16.44 15.39 -36.60
CA ASN A 151 -17.56 16.30 -36.91
C ASN A 151 -17.19 17.32 -37.99
N ASN A 152 -15.97 17.88 -37.94
CA ASN A 152 -15.48 18.81 -38.96
C ASN A 152 -15.33 18.13 -40.33
N LYS A 153 -14.86 16.88 -40.37
CA LYS A 153 -14.79 16.07 -41.60
C LYS A 153 -16.18 15.74 -42.15
N TYR A 154 -17.12 15.36 -41.29
CA TYR A 154 -18.51 15.11 -41.68
C TYR A 154 -19.16 16.35 -42.30
N LYS A 155 -19.01 17.53 -41.67
CA LYS A 155 -19.54 18.79 -42.22
C LYS A 155 -18.95 19.14 -43.58
N LYS A 156 -17.63 18.99 -43.77
CA LYS A 156 -16.97 19.28 -45.06
C LYS A 156 -17.42 18.36 -46.19
N ASN A 157 -17.73 17.09 -45.90
CA ASN A 157 -18.10 16.11 -46.93
C ASN A 157 -19.60 16.12 -47.28
N PHE A 158 -20.47 16.71 -46.45
CA PHE A 158 -21.93 16.71 -46.63
C PHE A 158 -22.55 18.10 -46.86
N GLU A 159 -21.75 19.14 -47.12
CA GLU A 159 -22.26 20.35 -47.79
C GLU A 159 -22.66 19.98 -49.24
N ILE A 160 -23.85 19.39 -49.40
CA ILE A 160 -24.50 19.26 -50.70
C ILE A 160 -24.78 20.70 -51.16
N PRO A 161 -24.23 21.16 -52.30
CA PRO A 161 -24.54 22.48 -52.79
C PRO A 161 -26.06 22.54 -53.04
N LYS A 162 -26.75 23.44 -52.36
CA LYS A 162 -28.20 23.73 -52.56
C LYS A 162 -28.55 24.21 -53.99
N LYS A 163 -27.62 24.14 -54.95
CA LYS A 163 -27.70 24.81 -56.24
C LYS A 163 -28.10 23.92 -57.43
N SER A 164 -28.72 22.75 -57.21
CA SER A 164 -29.23 21.91 -58.31
C SER A 164 -30.72 21.54 -58.20
N MET A 165 -31.52 22.27 -57.40
CA MET A 165 -32.99 22.07 -57.31
C MET A 165 -33.81 23.30 -57.73
N GLU A 166 -33.21 24.27 -58.42
CA GLU A 166 -33.94 25.42 -59.00
C GLU A 166 -33.83 25.51 -60.53
N GLU A 167 -33.22 24.52 -61.19
CA GLU A 167 -33.17 24.43 -62.66
C GLU A 167 -33.66 23.06 -63.13
N CYS A 168 -34.97 22.83 -63.02
CA CYS A 168 -35.77 21.90 -63.83
C CYS A 168 -37.23 22.36 -63.81
#